data_AF-A0A7C4FPJ3-F1
#
_entry.id   AF-A0A7C4FPJ3-F1
#
_cell.length_a   1.000
_cell.length_b   1.000
_cell.length_c   1.000
_cell.angle_alpha   90.00
_cell.angle_beta   90.00
_cell.angle_gamma   90.00
#
_symmetry.space_group_name_H-M   'P 1'
#
loop_
_entity.id
_entity.type
_entity.pdbx_description
1 polymer ?
#
loop_
_entity_poly.entity_id
_entity_poly.type
_entity_poly.pdbx_seq_one_letter_code
_entity_poly.pdbx_strand_id
1 'polypeptide(L)'
;MARRKWNEEDKQFLRDNYQKLTNKELAEHFSLTPGGIGYQLKRLNLKRNRKWTQEKDIYLKNSYAKMINKDLARELGTTVCAIEKRLGTLKLRRLKKWTSDREQFLKDNYDIMSNAHLAKKLGITELAVAKKLSRLGLVRKRKKKWSKKKEEFLRENYKKLSVDELALECGMLPEYVRNKITELGLR
;
A
#
# COMPACT_ATOMS: atom_id res chain seq x y z
N MET A 1 38.69 -7.73 8.24
CA MET A 1 38.19 -8.99 7.63
C MET A 1 38.73 -9.09 6.20
N ALA A 2 39.47 -10.15 5.88
CA ALA A 2 40.04 -10.35 4.56
C ALA A 2 38.95 -10.59 3.50
N ARG A 3 39.07 -9.97 2.32
CA ARG A 3 38.14 -10.18 1.20
C ARG A 3 38.36 -11.58 0.61
N ARG A 4 37.32 -12.42 0.55
CA ARG A 4 37.35 -13.72 -0.15
C ARG A 4 37.84 -13.53 -1.59
N LYS A 5 38.84 -14.31 -2.00
CA LYS A 5 39.25 -14.42 -3.41
C LYS A 5 38.27 -15.35 -4.12
N TRP A 6 37.74 -14.91 -5.26
CA TRP A 6 36.84 -15.68 -6.11
C TRP A 6 37.66 -16.41 -7.18
N ASN A 7 37.72 -17.73 -7.11
CA ASN A 7 38.36 -18.57 -8.15
C ASN A 7 37.41 -18.74 -9.37
N GLU A 8 37.89 -19.36 -10.45
CA GLU A 8 37.05 -19.57 -11.65
C GLU A 8 35.91 -20.56 -11.40
N GLU A 9 36.10 -21.56 -10.55
CA GLU A 9 35.05 -22.51 -10.15
C GLU A 9 33.89 -21.81 -9.44
N ASP A 10 34.16 -20.92 -8.49
CA ASP A 10 33.16 -20.11 -7.79
C ASP A 10 32.38 -19.23 -8.79
N LYS A 11 33.09 -18.64 -9.77
CA LYS A 11 32.46 -17.82 -10.82
C LYS A 11 31.60 -18.67 -11.75
N GLN A 12 32.05 -19.88 -12.10
CA GLN A 12 31.30 -20.81 -12.95
C GLN A 12 30.03 -21.29 -12.24
N PHE A 13 30.14 -21.68 -10.98
CA PHE A 13 28.98 -22.05 -10.16
C PHE A 13 27.95 -20.91 -10.10
N LEU A 14 28.40 -19.65 -9.95
CA LEU A 14 27.50 -18.50 -10.01
C LEU A 14 26.82 -18.39 -11.38
N ARG A 15 27.54 -18.55 -12.50
CA ARG A 15 26.96 -18.49 -13.86
C ARG A 15 25.87 -19.55 -14.08
N ASP A 16 26.04 -20.73 -13.51
CA ASP A 16 25.13 -21.85 -13.71
C ASP A 16 23.89 -21.77 -12.80
N ASN A 17 24.02 -21.15 -11.62
CA ASN A 17 23.00 -21.20 -10.58
C ASN A 17 22.33 -19.87 -10.25
N TYR A 18 22.87 -18.71 -10.68
CA TYR A 18 22.32 -17.40 -10.28
C TYR A 18 20.87 -17.14 -10.70
N GLN A 19 20.37 -17.85 -11.72
CA GLN A 19 18.97 -17.76 -12.16
C GLN A 19 18.04 -18.70 -11.37
N LYS A 20 18.58 -19.80 -10.81
CA LYS A 20 17.82 -20.86 -10.14
C LYS A 20 17.71 -20.61 -8.64
N LEU A 21 18.85 -20.34 -8.00
CA LEU A 21 18.97 -20.14 -6.56
C LEU A 21 18.78 -18.67 -6.21
N THR A 22 18.17 -18.36 -5.07
CA THR A 22 18.09 -17.03 -4.46
C THR A 22 19.46 -16.54 -3.97
N ASN A 23 19.60 -15.23 -3.73
CA ASN A 23 20.84 -14.70 -3.15
C ASN A 23 21.09 -15.24 -1.73
N LYS A 24 20.05 -15.73 -1.05
CA LYS A 24 20.17 -16.34 0.28
C LYS A 24 20.75 -17.74 0.19
N GLU A 25 20.23 -18.58 -0.70
CA GLU A 25 20.75 -19.93 -0.93
C GLU A 25 22.19 -19.91 -1.47
N LEU A 26 22.49 -18.99 -2.39
CA LEU A 26 23.88 -18.77 -2.85
C LEU A 26 24.77 -18.29 -1.71
N ALA A 27 24.26 -17.45 -0.82
CA ALA A 27 25.01 -16.95 0.32
C ALA A 27 25.32 -18.06 1.33
N GLU A 28 24.39 -18.98 1.55
CA GLU A 28 24.58 -20.20 2.36
C GLU A 28 25.67 -21.10 1.74
N HIS A 29 25.65 -21.32 0.42
CA HIS A 29 26.68 -22.11 -0.28
C HIS A 29 28.10 -21.53 -0.13
N PHE A 30 28.24 -20.20 -0.15
CA PHE A 30 29.55 -19.54 -0.08
C PHE A 30 29.93 -19.06 1.33
N SER A 31 29.09 -19.33 2.35
CA SER A 31 29.23 -18.78 3.72
C SER A 31 29.42 -17.26 3.72
N LEU A 32 28.64 -16.56 2.88
CA LEU A 32 28.67 -15.11 2.71
C LEU A 32 27.33 -14.49 3.12
N THR A 33 27.25 -13.16 3.05
CA THR A 33 25.97 -12.45 3.16
C THR A 33 25.28 -12.40 1.78
N PRO A 34 23.93 -12.34 1.72
CA PRO A 34 23.20 -12.15 0.46
C PRO A 34 23.62 -10.88 -0.31
N GLY A 35 24.08 -9.85 0.42
CA GLY A 35 24.63 -8.63 -0.16
C GLY A 35 25.98 -8.84 -0.85
N GLY A 36 26.86 -9.69 -0.28
CA GLY A 36 28.13 -10.08 -0.89
C GLY A 36 27.95 -10.81 -2.21
N ILE A 37 26.98 -11.74 -2.28
CA ILE A 37 26.58 -12.40 -3.53
C ILE A 37 26.05 -11.39 -4.54
N GLY A 38 25.17 -10.48 -4.11
CA GLY A 38 24.64 -9.42 -4.97
C GLY A 38 25.74 -8.54 -5.58
N TYR A 39 26.76 -8.19 -4.80
CA TYR A 39 27.93 -7.45 -5.27
C TYR A 39 28.72 -8.25 -6.32
N GLN A 40 28.94 -9.55 -6.09
CA GLN A 40 29.69 -10.38 -7.03
C GLN A 40 28.94 -10.62 -8.34
N LEU A 41 27.63 -10.89 -8.30
CA LEU A 41 26.80 -10.99 -9.51
C LEU A 41 26.88 -9.69 -10.34
N LYS A 42 26.88 -8.53 -9.67
CA LYS A 42 27.07 -7.23 -10.33
C LYS A 42 28.43 -7.12 -11.01
N ARG A 43 29.52 -7.55 -10.37
CA ARG A 43 30.88 -7.55 -10.97
C ARG A 43 31.00 -8.47 -12.17
N LEU A 44 30.30 -9.60 -12.18
CA LEU A 44 30.26 -10.56 -13.29
C LEU A 44 29.23 -10.18 -14.37
N ASN A 45 28.55 -9.03 -14.23
CA ASN A 45 27.45 -8.58 -15.10
C ASN A 45 26.32 -9.62 -15.24
N LEU A 46 26.11 -10.45 -14.22
CA LEU A 46 25.06 -11.46 -14.17
C LEU A 46 23.75 -10.84 -13.68
N LYS A 47 22.82 -10.59 -14.60
CA LYS A 47 21.51 -10.01 -14.31
C LYS A 47 20.44 -11.09 -14.28
N ARG A 48 19.76 -11.25 -13.15
CA ARG A 48 18.63 -12.19 -13.05
C ARG A 48 17.53 -11.82 -14.03
N ASN A 49 17.00 -12.83 -14.71
CA ASN A 49 15.90 -12.66 -15.63
C ASN A 49 14.60 -12.50 -14.84
N ARG A 50 14.12 -11.27 -14.72
CA ARG A 50 12.87 -10.96 -14.01
C ARG A 50 11.63 -11.09 -14.92
N LYS A 51 11.76 -11.73 -16.09
CA LYS A 51 10.63 -11.92 -17.01
C LYS A 51 9.59 -12.84 -16.37
N TRP A 52 8.33 -12.51 -16.62
CA TRP A 52 7.20 -13.37 -16.28
C TRP A 52 7.15 -14.54 -17.25
N THR A 53 7.14 -15.76 -16.71
CA THR A 53 6.96 -16.99 -17.48
C THR A 53 5.49 -17.39 -17.47
N GLN A 54 5.09 -18.22 -18.44
CA GLN A 54 3.72 -18.72 -18.55
C GLN A 54 3.31 -19.54 -17.31
N GLU A 55 4.23 -20.33 -16.76
CA GLU A 55 4.03 -21.07 -15.51
C GLU A 55 3.69 -20.14 -14.33
N LYS A 56 4.43 -19.04 -14.19
CA LYS A 56 4.14 -18.03 -13.14
C LYS A 56 2.77 -17.39 -13.34
N ASP A 57 2.35 -17.17 -14.59
CA ASP A 57 1.01 -16.64 -14.88
C ASP A 57 -0.10 -17.66 -14.58
N ILE A 58 0.11 -18.95 -14.89
CA ILE A 58 -0.83 -20.03 -14.56
C ILE A 58 -0.98 -20.14 -13.03
N TYR A 59 0.14 -20.17 -12.31
CA TYR A 59 0.14 -20.17 -10.85
C TYR A 59 -0.61 -18.95 -10.31
N LEU A 60 -0.33 -17.76 -10.85
CA LEU A 60 -0.99 -16.54 -10.43
C LEU A 60 -2.51 -16.60 -10.68
N LYS A 61 -2.96 -17.09 -11.84
CA LYS A 61 -4.38 -17.28 -12.19
C LYS A 61 -5.10 -18.24 -11.24
N ASN A 62 -4.43 -19.29 -10.78
CA ASN A 62 -5.04 -20.29 -9.91
C ASN A 62 -5.04 -19.87 -8.43
N SER A 63 -4.00 -19.16 -8.00
CA SER A 63 -3.77 -18.85 -6.58
C SER A 63 -4.23 -17.45 -6.17
N TYR A 64 -4.43 -16.51 -7.11
CA TYR A 64 -4.80 -15.13 -6.75
C TYR A 64 -6.18 -14.98 -6.10
N ALA A 65 -7.09 -15.95 -6.19
CA ALA A 65 -8.35 -15.87 -5.46
C ALA A 65 -8.19 -16.26 -3.99
N LYS A 66 -7.21 -17.12 -3.68
CA LYS A 66 -7.06 -17.79 -2.37
C LYS A 66 -6.03 -17.14 -1.46
N MET A 67 -4.98 -16.51 -2.02
CA MET A 67 -3.84 -15.98 -1.26
C MET A 67 -3.79 -14.45 -1.27
N ILE A 68 -3.15 -13.79 -0.31
CA ILE A 68 -2.86 -12.35 -0.40
C ILE A 68 -1.64 -12.08 -1.30
N ASN A 69 -1.54 -10.88 -1.88
CA ASN A 69 -0.43 -10.52 -2.78
C ASN A 69 0.94 -10.67 -2.12
N LYS A 70 1.02 -10.53 -0.78
CA LYS A 70 2.24 -10.72 -0.01
C LYS A 70 2.74 -12.18 -0.06
N ASP A 71 1.83 -13.14 0.09
CA ASP A 71 2.19 -14.56 0.03
C ASP A 71 2.53 -14.96 -1.41
N LEU A 72 1.77 -14.50 -2.40
CA LEU A 72 2.08 -14.73 -3.82
C LEU A 72 3.48 -14.20 -4.20
N ALA A 73 3.87 -13.06 -3.64
CA ALA A 73 5.20 -12.49 -3.85
C ALA A 73 6.31 -13.38 -3.24
N ARG A 74 6.07 -13.94 -2.05
CA ARG A 74 6.98 -14.89 -1.40
C ARG A 74 7.14 -16.17 -2.23
N GLU A 75 6.03 -16.81 -2.61
CA GLU A 75 6.04 -18.06 -3.39
C GLU A 75 6.69 -17.90 -4.76
N LEU A 76 6.43 -16.78 -5.45
CA LEU A 76 6.98 -16.53 -6.79
C LEU A 76 8.39 -15.88 -6.77
N GLY A 77 8.98 -15.68 -5.59
CA GLY A 77 10.28 -15.06 -5.41
C GLY A 77 10.36 -13.66 -6.02
N THR A 78 9.30 -12.87 -5.90
CA THR A 78 9.15 -11.55 -6.51
C THR A 78 8.65 -10.49 -5.52
N THR A 79 8.40 -9.27 -5.98
CA THR A 79 7.87 -8.19 -5.12
C THR A 79 6.36 -8.08 -5.21
N VAL A 80 5.71 -7.61 -4.14
CA VAL A 80 4.26 -7.34 -4.13
C VAL A 80 3.86 -6.39 -5.28
N CYS A 81 4.67 -5.36 -5.54
CA CYS A 81 4.45 -4.44 -6.66
C CYS A 81 4.51 -5.16 -8.02
N ALA A 82 5.42 -6.12 -8.21
CA ALA A 82 5.48 -6.92 -9.44
C ALA A 82 4.24 -7.81 -9.61
N ILE A 83 3.75 -8.42 -8.52
CA ILE A 83 2.49 -9.17 -8.51
C ILE A 83 1.32 -8.26 -8.92
N GLU A 84 1.18 -7.10 -8.28
CA GLU A 84 0.08 -6.16 -8.56
C GLU A 84 0.09 -5.65 -10.01
N LYS A 85 1.29 -5.35 -10.53
CA LYS A 85 1.46 -4.98 -11.94
C LYS A 85 1.03 -6.12 -12.86
N ARG A 86 1.46 -7.36 -12.57
CA ARG A 86 1.13 -8.52 -13.41
C ARG A 86 -0.35 -8.88 -13.36
N LEU A 87 -0.95 -8.89 -12.17
CA LEU A 87 -2.42 -9.02 -12.02
C LEU A 87 -3.14 -7.93 -12.82
N GLY A 88 -2.58 -6.72 -12.90
CA GLY A 88 -3.05 -5.66 -13.78
C GLY A 88 -3.04 -6.03 -15.25
N THR A 89 -1.89 -6.49 -15.75
CA THR A 89 -1.75 -6.94 -17.15
C THR A 89 -2.69 -8.10 -17.47
N LEU A 90 -2.90 -9.02 -16.54
CA LEU A 90 -3.80 -10.17 -16.71
C LEU A 90 -5.28 -9.83 -16.48
N LYS A 91 -5.63 -8.57 -16.17
CA LYS A 91 -6.99 -8.13 -15.80
C LYS A 91 -7.57 -8.86 -14.57
N LEU A 92 -6.71 -9.33 -13.67
CA LEU A 92 -7.05 -10.03 -12.42
C LEU A 92 -6.83 -9.17 -11.17
N ARG A 93 -6.76 -7.84 -11.32
CA ARG A 93 -6.66 -6.95 -10.16
C ARG A 93 -7.89 -7.13 -9.27
N ARG A 94 -7.65 -7.32 -7.97
CA ARG A 94 -8.67 -7.20 -6.94
C ARG A 94 -9.07 -5.74 -6.80
N LEU A 95 -9.96 -5.29 -7.67
CA LEU A 95 -10.51 -3.96 -7.59
C LEU A 95 -11.53 -3.93 -6.47
N LYS A 96 -11.32 -3.07 -5.47
CA LYS A 96 -12.38 -2.70 -4.55
C LYS A 96 -13.42 -1.91 -5.35
N LYS A 97 -14.51 -2.59 -5.74
CA LYS A 97 -15.62 -1.98 -6.47
C LYS A 97 -16.21 -0.82 -5.66
N TRP A 98 -16.59 0.24 -6.37
CA TRP A 98 -17.45 1.28 -5.82
C TRP A 98 -18.87 0.76 -5.88
N THR A 99 -19.43 0.42 -4.73
CA THR A 99 -20.86 0.11 -4.57
C THR A 99 -21.60 1.40 -4.26
N SER A 100 -22.93 1.42 -4.47
CA SER A 100 -23.78 2.56 -4.13
C SER A 100 -23.55 3.03 -2.69
N ASP A 101 -23.46 2.10 -1.73
CA ASP A 101 -23.23 2.42 -0.31
C ASP A 101 -21.89 3.13 -0.07
N ARG A 102 -20.83 2.70 -0.76
CA ARG A 102 -19.51 3.34 -0.65
C ARG A 102 -19.49 4.73 -1.24
N GLU A 103 -20.22 4.93 -2.34
CA GLU A 103 -20.37 6.25 -2.95
C GLU A 103 -21.21 7.18 -2.08
N GLN A 104 -22.27 6.66 -1.47
CA GLN A 104 -23.11 7.41 -0.55
C GLN A 104 -22.31 7.80 0.70
N PHE A 105 -21.57 6.85 1.28
CA PHE A 105 -20.65 7.13 2.40
C PHE A 105 -19.66 8.26 2.07
N LEU A 106 -19.11 8.29 0.85
CA LEU A 106 -18.26 9.41 0.42
C LEU A 106 -19.03 10.73 0.37
N LYS A 107 -20.22 10.77 -0.25
CA LYS A 107 -21.04 12.00 -0.37
C LYS A 107 -21.41 12.59 1.00
N ASP A 108 -21.66 11.72 1.96
CA ASP A 108 -22.10 12.14 3.29
C ASP A 108 -20.91 12.65 4.12
N ASN A 109 -19.75 11.98 4.01
CA ASN A 109 -18.63 12.18 4.92
C ASN A 109 -17.46 12.99 4.34
N TYR A 110 -17.40 13.28 3.03
CA TYR A 110 -16.23 13.96 2.45
C TYR A 110 -15.99 15.39 2.97
N ASP A 111 -17.03 16.08 3.41
CA ASP A 111 -16.91 17.41 4.00
C ASP A 111 -16.50 17.37 5.49
N ILE A 112 -16.66 16.21 6.14
CA ILE A 112 -16.40 16.00 7.57
C ILE A 112 -15.02 15.36 7.75
N MET A 113 -14.80 14.20 7.15
CA MET A 113 -13.60 13.40 7.32
C MET A 113 -12.50 13.82 6.36
N SER A 114 -11.23 13.57 6.68
CA SER A 114 -10.12 13.72 5.72
C SER A 114 -10.09 12.55 4.73
N ASN A 115 -9.42 12.71 3.57
CA ASN A 115 -9.28 11.61 2.61
C ASN A 115 -8.57 10.40 3.21
N ALA A 116 -7.62 10.61 4.13
CA ALA A 116 -6.95 9.56 4.90
C ALA A 116 -7.93 8.75 5.76
N HIS A 117 -8.83 9.42 6.48
CA HIS A 117 -9.82 8.74 7.32
C HIS A 117 -10.86 8.00 6.48
N LEU A 118 -11.35 8.60 5.38
CA LEU A 118 -12.22 7.92 4.42
C LEU A 118 -11.56 6.67 3.84
N ALA A 119 -10.29 6.79 3.44
CA ALA A 119 -9.50 5.69 2.90
C ALA A 119 -9.35 4.54 3.91
N LYS A 120 -9.09 4.87 5.18
CA LYS A 120 -9.00 3.90 6.27
C LYS A 120 -10.34 3.17 6.49
N LYS A 121 -11.46 3.88 6.60
CA LYS A 121 -12.80 3.28 6.81
C LYS A 121 -13.23 2.40 5.62
N LEU A 122 -12.91 2.81 4.39
CA LEU A 122 -13.21 2.04 3.16
C LEU A 122 -12.16 0.96 2.85
N GLY A 123 -11.04 0.96 3.57
CA GLY A 123 -9.85 0.12 3.32
C GLY A 123 -9.23 0.33 1.92
N ILE A 124 -9.41 1.48 1.30
CA ILE A 124 -8.82 1.81 -0.01
C ILE A 124 -7.67 2.80 0.18
N THR A 125 -6.98 3.17 -0.91
CA THR A 125 -5.94 4.20 -0.85
C THR A 125 -6.56 5.60 -0.88
N GLU A 126 -5.86 6.56 -0.27
CA GLU A 126 -6.26 7.99 -0.33
C GLU A 126 -6.39 8.51 -1.75
N LEU A 127 -5.49 8.05 -2.65
CA LEU A 127 -5.55 8.38 -4.06
C LEU A 127 -6.82 7.83 -4.73
N ALA A 128 -7.31 6.66 -4.33
CA ALA A 128 -8.55 6.11 -4.86
C ALA A 128 -9.78 6.92 -4.40
N VAL A 129 -9.79 7.35 -3.13
CA VAL A 129 -10.81 8.29 -2.60
C VAL A 129 -10.78 9.60 -3.39
N ALA A 130 -9.60 10.23 -3.52
CA ALA A 130 -9.45 11.50 -4.21
C ALA A 130 -9.92 11.42 -5.67
N LYS A 131 -9.53 10.36 -6.40
CA LYS A 131 -9.98 10.12 -7.77
C LYS A 131 -11.49 9.94 -7.86
N LYS A 132 -12.11 9.21 -6.91
CA LYS A 132 -13.56 9.01 -6.91
C LYS A 132 -14.30 10.31 -6.59
N LEU A 133 -13.88 11.07 -5.58
CA LEU A 133 -14.46 12.39 -5.26
C LEU A 133 -14.37 13.34 -6.46
N SER A 134 -13.23 13.38 -7.15
CA SER A 134 -13.07 14.20 -8.36
C SER A 134 -14.04 13.78 -9.47
N ARG A 135 -14.24 12.48 -9.72
CA ARG A 135 -15.23 11.98 -10.69
C ARG A 135 -16.68 12.30 -10.30
N LEU A 136 -16.96 12.40 -9.00
CA LEU A 136 -18.27 12.80 -8.47
C LEU A 136 -18.46 14.33 -8.42
N GLY A 137 -17.46 15.13 -8.83
CA GLY A 137 -17.49 16.58 -8.72
C GLY A 137 -17.35 17.11 -7.29
N LEU A 138 -17.03 16.25 -6.32
CA LEU A 138 -16.93 16.57 -4.89
C LEU A 138 -15.53 17.11 -4.56
N VAL A 139 -15.22 18.30 -5.07
CA VAL A 139 -13.95 18.98 -4.80
C VAL A 139 -14.09 19.90 -3.59
N ARG A 140 -13.26 19.69 -2.58
CA ARG A 140 -13.21 20.57 -1.41
C ARG A 140 -12.72 21.96 -1.86
N LYS A 141 -13.61 22.95 -1.90
CA LYS A 141 -13.25 24.36 -2.11
C LYS A 141 -12.34 24.81 -0.95
N ARG A 142 -11.46 25.80 -1.20
CA ARG A 142 -10.37 26.26 -0.29
C ARG A 142 -10.68 26.08 1.20
N LYS A 143 -9.71 25.52 1.94
CA LYS A 143 -9.76 25.06 3.35
C LYS A 143 -10.38 26.08 4.32
N LYS A 144 -11.70 26.20 4.38
CA LYS A 144 -12.34 26.62 5.64
C LYS A 144 -12.13 25.47 6.62
N LYS A 145 -11.50 25.75 7.77
CA LYS A 145 -11.25 24.74 8.82
C LYS A 145 -12.57 24.10 9.28
N TRP A 146 -13.65 24.90 9.33
CA TRP A 146 -15.00 24.47 9.65
C TRP A 146 -15.94 24.63 8.46
N SER A 147 -16.54 23.52 8.02
CA SER A 147 -17.67 23.50 7.09
C SER A 147 -18.98 23.44 7.88
N LYS A 148 -20.10 23.84 7.27
CA LYS A 148 -21.42 23.74 7.92
C LYS A 148 -21.70 22.32 8.41
N LYS A 149 -21.39 21.30 7.59
CA LYS A 149 -21.52 19.89 7.96
C LYS A 149 -20.64 19.48 9.15
N LYS A 150 -19.43 20.03 9.27
CA LYS A 150 -18.56 19.79 10.44
C LYS A 150 -19.12 20.40 11.72
N GLU A 151 -19.68 21.61 11.62
CA GLU A 151 -20.31 22.27 12.77
C GLU A 151 -21.59 21.53 13.20
N GLU A 152 -22.39 21.07 12.26
CA GLU A 152 -23.58 20.25 12.51
C GLU A 152 -23.21 18.90 13.16
N PHE A 153 -22.23 18.20 12.59
CA PHE A 153 -21.67 16.97 13.19
C PHE A 153 -21.20 17.21 14.64
N LEU A 154 -20.52 18.34 14.89
CA LEU A 154 -20.08 18.70 16.24
C LEU A 154 -21.28 18.93 17.18
N ARG A 155 -22.30 19.68 16.75
CA ARG A 155 -23.52 19.96 17.55
C ARG A 155 -24.30 18.68 17.91
N GLU A 156 -24.33 17.70 17.01
CA GLU A 156 -25.05 16.45 17.23
C GLU A 156 -24.30 15.45 18.12
N ASN A 157 -22.96 15.53 18.12
CA ASN A 157 -22.11 14.50 18.71
C ASN A 157 -21.28 14.98 19.92
N TYR A 158 -21.24 16.28 20.24
CA TYR A 158 -20.40 16.80 21.32
C TYR A 158 -20.72 16.23 22.72
N LYS A 159 -21.97 15.77 22.94
CA LYS A 159 -22.38 15.09 24.18
C LYS A 159 -22.15 13.58 24.17
N LYS A 160 -21.94 13.00 22.99
CA LYS A 160 -21.87 11.54 22.77
C LYS A 160 -20.44 11.04 22.63
N LEU A 161 -19.57 11.87 22.07
CA LEU A 161 -18.18 11.54 21.76
C LEU A 161 -17.24 12.45 22.54
N SER A 162 -16.09 11.90 22.92
CA SER A 162 -15.00 12.68 23.48
C SER A 162 -14.41 13.66 22.45
N VAL A 163 -13.71 14.69 22.94
CA VAL A 163 -13.04 15.67 22.07
C VAL A 163 -12.02 14.99 21.14
N ASP A 164 -11.34 13.94 21.62
CA ASP A 164 -10.37 13.20 20.83
C ASP A 164 -11.03 12.37 19.72
N GLU A 165 -12.18 11.74 19.99
CA GLU A 165 -12.96 11.01 18.98
C GLU A 165 -13.53 11.95 17.91
N LEU A 166 -14.05 13.12 18.32
CA LEU A 166 -14.51 14.15 17.39
C LEU A 166 -13.38 14.67 16.49
N ALA A 167 -12.21 14.90 17.08
CA ALA A 167 -11.02 15.35 16.36
C ALA A 167 -10.54 14.30 15.35
N LEU A 168 -10.54 13.03 15.76
CA LEU A 168 -10.19 11.91 14.90
C LEU A 168 -11.13 11.83 13.69
N GLU A 169 -12.45 11.84 13.91
CA GLU A 169 -13.43 11.75 12.82
C GLU A 169 -13.38 12.98 11.89
N CYS A 170 -13.16 14.18 12.45
CA CYS A 170 -13.00 15.41 11.65
C CYS A 170 -11.63 15.51 10.95
N GLY A 171 -10.68 14.63 11.29
CA GLY A 171 -9.30 14.68 10.84
C GLY A 171 -8.56 15.96 11.24
N MET A 172 -8.77 16.41 12.48
CA MET A 172 -8.20 17.65 13.03
C MET A 172 -7.52 17.40 14.38
N LEU A 173 -6.80 18.39 14.90
CA LEU A 173 -6.26 18.34 16.26
C LEU A 173 -7.39 18.57 17.30
N PRO A 174 -7.35 17.88 18.46
CA PRO A 174 -8.32 18.06 19.55
C PRO A 174 -8.51 19.52 19.99
N GLU A 175 -7.44 20.29 19.99
CA GLU A 175 -7.47 21.72 20.33
C GLU A 175 -8.41 22.53 19.42
N TYR A 176 -8.43 22.25 18.11
CA TYR A 176 -9.32 22.96 17.19
C TYR A 176 -10.80 22.65 17.45
N VAL A 177 -11.10 21.41 17.86
CA VAL A 177 -12.46 21.00 18.24
C VAL A 177 -12.87 21.69 19.53
N ARG A 178 -12.01 21.70 20.56
CA ARG A 178 -12.27 22.38 21.82
C ARG A 178 -12.54 23.87 21.63
N ASN A 179 -11.71 24.56 20.86
CA ASN A 179 -11.90 25.98 20.57
C ASN A 179 -13.23 26.24 19.87
N LYS A 180 -13.65 25.35 18.96
CA LYS A 180 -14.94 25.49 18.28
C LYS A 180 -16.14 25.18 19.17
N ILE A 181 -16.05 24.19 20.05
CA ILE A 181 -17.10 23.91 21.06
C ILE A 181 -17.35 25.16 21.90
N THR A 182 -16.28 25.82 22.36
CA THR A 182 -16.36 27.08 23.11
C THR A 182 -16.93 28.22 22.26
N GLU A 183 -16.46 28.41 21.03
CA GLU A 183 -16.97 29.43 20.08
C GLU A 183 -18.47 29.27 19.80
N LEU A 184 -18.95 28.02 19.71
CA LEU A 184 -20.35 27.70 19.48
C LEU A 184 -21.21 27.69 20.77
N GLY A 185 -20.60 27.93 21.93
CA GLY A 185 -21.28 27.96 23.23
C GLY A 185 -21.84 26.60 23.67
N LEU A 186 -21.30 25.50 23.14
CA LEU A 186 -21.77 24.15 23.45
C LEU A 186 -21.25 23.73 24.83
N ARG A 187 -22.17 23.45 25.76
CA ARG A 187 -21.92 22.95 27.12
C ARG A 187 -22.54 21.58 27.32
#